data_AF-A0A8C3DSE8-F1
#
_entry.id   AF-A0A8C3DSE8-F1
#
_cell.length_a   1.000
_cell.length_b   1.000
_cell.length_c   1.000
_cell.angle_alpha   90.00
_cell.angle_beta   90.00
_cell.angle_gamma   90.00
#
_symmetry.space_group_name_H-M   'P 1'
#
loop_
_entity.id
_entity.type
_entity.pdbx_description
1 polymer ?
#
loop_
_entity_poly.entity_id
_entity_poly.type
_entity_poly.pdbx_seq_one_letter_code
_entity_poly.pdbx_strand_id
1 'polypeptide(L)'
;MGQKISGSIKSVDVREPPYRPVKRELRGPDFCKPARLDMLLDMPPAKLEVQYKHAWNNEDRSLNIFVKEDDKLTFHRHPVAQSTDCIRGKVGYTRGLHVWQIHWPTRQRGTHAVVGVSTAEAPLHSVGYTSLVGSNSESWGWDLGRNKLYHNCKNQPGVTYPVFLEPDESFVLPDSLLVVLDMDEGTLSFMVDGQYLGVAFRGLKGKKLYPIVSAVWGHCEITMRYINGLDQSGFQQSLEELQKCKLEMDEHCISHILQSCHERKAVVDWAPGSSAVGPGPALECANWTASSETALQTGRSAHSTALSLALQKNCAHSR
;
A
#
# COMPACT_ATOMS: atom_id res chain seq x y z
N MET A 1 -14.12 19.76 -66.27
CA MET A 1 -14.61 19.20 -65.00
C MET A 1 -13.41 18.93 -64.12
N GLY A 2 -13.21 19.76 -63.09
CA GLY A 2 -12.13 19.58 -62.13
C GLY A 2 -12.70 19.39 -60.73
N GLN A 3 -12.06 18.55 -59.94
CA GLN A 3 -12.03 18.69 -58.49
C GLN A 3 -10.75 18.02 -57.96
N LYS A 4 -9.88 18.86 -57.39
CA LYS A 4 -8.71 18.48 -56.58
C LYS A 4 -9.22 18.05 -55.21
N ILE A 5 -8.70 16.94 -54.68
CA ILE A 5 -8.96 16.50 -53.31
C ILE A 5 -7.72 16.84 -52.48
N SER A 6 -7.78 17.95 -51.73
CA SER A 6 -6.81 18.28 -50.69
C SER A 6 -7.30 17.71 -49.36
N GLY A 7 -6.75 16.57 -48.94
CA GLY A 7 -7.00 15.99 -47.62
C GLY A 7 -5.90 16.36 -46.63
N SER A 8 -6.07 17.47 -45.91
CA SER A 8 -5.21 17.85 -44.80
C SER A 8 -5.41 16.87 -43.63
N ILE A 9 -4.39 16.08 -43.31
CA ILE A 9 -4.34 15.27 -42.09
C ILE A 9 -4.19 16.24 -40.91
N LYS A 10 -5.26 16.46 -40.15
CA LYS A 10 -5.17 17.12 -38.85
C LYS A 10 -4.65 16.10 -37.86
N SER A 11 -3.38 16.22 -37.49
CA SER A 11 -2.82 15.57 -36.30
C SER A 11 -3.61 16.02 -35.09
N VAL A 12 -4.37 15.09 -34.49
CA VAL A 12 -5.00 15.33 -33.19
C VAL A 12 -3.87 15.24 -32.17
N ASP A 13 -3.42 16.40 -31.70
CA ASP A 13 -2.51 16.51 -30.57
C ASP A 13 -3.27 16.04 -29.32
N VAL A 14 -3.07 14.78 -28.94
CA VAL A 14 -3.63 14.21 -27.71
C VAL A 14 -2.84 14.81 -26.56
N ARG A 15 -3.21 16.03 -26.18
CA ARG A 15 -2.66 16.69 -25.00
C ARG A 15 -3.10 15.89 -23.78
N GLU A 16 -2.16 15.13 -23.21
CA GLU A 16 -2.41 14.35 -22.00
C GLU A 16 -2.92 15.28 -20.88
N PRO A 17 -4.00 14.92 -20.17
CA PRO A 17 -4.39 15.65 -18.98
C PRO A 17 -3.20 15.61 -18.01
N PRO A 18 -2.82 16.74 -17.40
CA PRO A 18 -1.68 16.76 -16.50
C PRO A 18 -1.92 15.78 -15.35
N TYR A 19 -1.06 14.76 -15.25
CA TYR A 19 -0.96 13.91 -14.08
C TYR A 19 -0.75 14.80 -12.87
N ARG A 20 -1.77 14.93 -12.02
CA ARG A 20 -1.62 15.53 -10.70
C ARG A 20 -1.34 14.38 -9.75
N PRO A 21 -0.12 14.26 -9.20
CA PRO A 21 0.15 13.29 -8.15
C PRO A 21 -0.85 13.52 -7.02
N VAL A 22 -1.28 12.43 -6.38
CA VAL A 22 -2.09 12.53 -5.17
C VAL A 22 -1.22 13.07 -4.04
N LYS A 23 -1.02 14.38 -4.01
CA LYS A 23 -0.36 15.10 -2.92
C LYS A 23 -1.34 16.04 -2.22
N ARG A 24 -2.60 15.62 -2.13
CA ARG A 24 -3.52 16.23 -1.15
C ARG A 24 -3.20 15.58 0.18
N GLU A 25 -2.69 16.35 1.14
CA GLU A 25 -2.57 15.88 2.52
C GLU A 25 -3.98 15.61 3.05
N LEU A 26 -4.42 14.36 2.97
CA LEU A 26 -5.71 13.95 3.53
C LEU A 26 -5.57 13.92 5.04
N ARG A 27 -6.13 14.94 5.70
CA ARG A 27 -6.21 15.00 7.15
C ARG A 27 -7.59 14.52 7.59
N GLY A 28 -7.62 13.54 8.47
CA GLY A 28 -8.84 13.00 9.05
C GLY A 28 -8.62 11.59 9.59
N PRO A 29 -9.35 11.17 10.64
CA PRO A 29 -9.15 9.86 11.27
C PRO A 29 -9.35 8.70 10.28
N ASP A 30 -10.24 8.87 9.29
CA ASP A 30 -10.53 7.85 8.28
C ASP A 30 -9.42 7.65 7.23
N PHE A 31 -8.46 8.59 7.13
CA PHE A 31 -7.34 8.57 6.18
C PHE A 31 -6.01 8.25 6.86
N CYS A 32 -6.00 8.09 8.18
CA CYS A 32 -4.84 7.60 8.91
C CYS A 32 -4.61 6.13 8.56
N LYS A 33 -3.44 5.82 8.01
CA LYS A 33 -2.99 4.45 7.78
C LYS A 33 -3.02 3.68 9.11
N PRO A 34 -3.72 2.52 9.20
CA PRO A 34 -3.75 1.74 10.43
C PRO A 34 -2.36 1.21 10.82
N ALA A 35 -2.04 1.17 12.12
CA ALA A 35 -0.72 0.74 12.60
C ALA A 35 -0.33 -0.68 12.15
N ARG A 36 -1.29 -1.61 12.06
CA ARG A 36 -1.06 -2.97 11.52
C ARG A 36 -0.62 -2.92 10.05
N LEU A 37 -1.17 -2.01 9.27
CA LEU A 37 -0.83 -1.83 7.86
C LEU A 37 0.55 -1.21 7.71
N ASP A 38 0.89 -0.21 8.52
CA ASP A 38 2.24 0.35 8.58
C ASP A 38 3.29 -0.74 8.82
N MET A 39 3.13 -1.49 9.89
CA MET A 39 4.05 -2.55 10.25
C MET A 39 4.16 -3.63 9.16
N LEU A 40 3.04 -4.01 8.52
CA LEU A 40 3.05 -4.98 7.43
C LEU A 40 3.90 -4.51 6.24
N LEU A 41 3.79 -3.24 5.90
CA LEU A 41 4.48 -2.63 4.76
C LEU A 41 5.98 -2.37 5.04
N ASP A 42 6.35 -2.22 6.31
CA ASP A 42 7.76 -2.10 6.73
C ASP A 42 8.50 -3.45 6.75
N MET A 43 7.77 -4.58 6.75
CA MET A 43 8.39 -5.90 6.62
C MET A 43 8.98 -6.10 5.20
N PRO A 44 10.07 -6.88 5.06
CA PRO A 44 10.55 -7.30 3.76
C PRO A 44 9.44 -7.95 2.93
N PRO A 45 9.29 -7.62 1.63
CA PRO A 45 8.20 -8.14 0.82
C PRO A 45 8.32 -9.67 0.66
N ALA A 46 7.17 -10.32 0.53
CA ALA A 46 7.08 -11.77 0.36
C ALA A 46 7.94 -12.24 -0.82
N LYS A 47 8.68 -13.34 -0.59
CA LYS A 47 9.51 -13.98 -1.62
C LYS A 47 8.67 -14.42 -2.82
N LEU A 48 9.30 -14.54 -3.99
CA LEU A 48 8.64 -14.89 -5.25
C LEU A 48 7.83 -16.19 -5.18
N GLU A 49 8.33 -17.21 -4.47
CA GLU A 49 7.61 -18.46 -4.25
C GLU A 49 6.26 -18.27 -3.54
N VAL A 50 6.21 -17.34 -2.56
CA VAL A 50 4.97 -16.97 -1.87
C VAL A 50 4.08 -16.18 -2.82
N GLN A 51 4.63 -15.23 -3.59
CA GLN A 51 3.85 -14.50 -4.59
C GLN A 51 3.15 -15.46 -5.57
N TYR A 52 3.82 -16.51 -6.06
CA TYR A 52 3.22 -17.52 -6.93
C TYR A 52 2.11 -18.35 -6.30
N LYS A 53 2.15 -18.59 -4.99
CA LYS A 53 1.06 -19.25 -4.25
C LYS A 53 -0.19 -18.38 -4.19
N HIS A 54 -0.02 -17.06 -4.12
CA HIS A 54 -1.11 -16.08 -4.03
C HIS A 54 -1.52 -15.47 -5.38
N ALA A 55 -0.83 -15.83 -6.47
CA ALA A 55 -1.06 -15.33 -7.82
C ALA A 55 -2.46 -15.66 -8.37
N TRP A 56 -2.73 -15.20 -9.60
CA TRP A 56 -3.92 -15.55 -10.36
C TRP A 56 -4.08 -17.07 -10.52
N ASN A 57 -5.33 -17.54 -10.45
CA ASN A 57 -5.67 -18.94 -10.58
C ASN A 57 -6.09 -19.26 -12.01
N ASN A 58 -5.27 -20.02 -12.74
CA ASN A 58 -5.57 -20.40 -14.12
C ASN A 58 -6.75 -21.36 -14.26
N GLU A 59 -7.17 -21.99 -13.15
CA GLU A 59 -8.33 -22.89 -13.07
C GLU A 59 -9.62 -22.17 -12.63
N ASP A 60 -9.54 -20.89 -12.27
CA ASP A 60 -10.67 -20.12 -11.72
C ASP A 60 -10.74 -18.73 -12.37
N ARG A 61 -11.14 -18.75 -13.65
CA ARG A 61 -11.11 -17.61 -14.58
C ARG A 61 -12.22 -17.68 -15.62
N SER A 62 -12.50 -16.55 -16.26
CA SER A 62 -13.15 -16.54 -17.57
C SER A 62 -12.30 -17.29 -18.60
N LEU A 63 -12.96 -17.99 -19.52
CA LEU A 63 -12.30 -18.66 -20.65
C LEU A 63 -11.58 -17.67 -21.59
N ASN A 64 -11.93 -16.39 -21.56
CA ASN A 64 -11.32 -15.34 -22.38
C ASN A 64 -10.04 -14.75 -21.77
N ILE A 65 -9.62 -15.24 -20.61
CA ILE A 65 -8.38 -14.83 -19.92
C ILE A 65 -7.46 -16.04 -19.83
N PHE A 66 -6.14 -15.87 -19.87
CA PHE A 66 -5.18 -16.91 -19.50
C PHE A 66 -4.04 -16.31 -18.70
N VAL A 67 -3.48 -17.09 -17.77
CA VAL A 67 -2.26 -16.69 -17.04
C VAL A 67 -1.05 -16.92 -17.96
N LYS A 68 -0.15 -15.95 -18.06
CA LYS A 68 1.02 -16.04 -18.94
C LYS A 68 2.00 -17.10 -18.44
N GLU A 69 2.63 -17.82 -19.36
CA GLU A 69 3.58 -18.89 -19.04
C GLU A 69 4.93 -18.33 -18.55
N ASP A 70 5.37 -17.22 -19.16
CA ASP A 70 6.60 -16.49 -18.85
C ASP A 70 6.48 -15.61 -17.60
N ASP A 71 5.27 -15.14 -17.28
CA ASP A 71 4.97 -14.39 -16.05
C ASP A 71 3.69 -14.88 -15.37
N LYS A 72 3.85 -15.82 -14.43
CA LYS A 72 2.75 -16.44 -13.67
C LYS A 72 2.01 -15.48 -12.74
N LEU A 73 2.46 -14.23 -12.58
CA LEU A 73 1.80 -13.19 -11.80
C LEU A 73 0.86 -12.34 -12.67
N THR A 74 0.93 -12.50 -13.99
CA THR A 74 0.20 -11.70 -14.96
C THR A 74 -0.74 -12.57 -15.78
N PHE A 75 -1.97 -12.11 -15.96
CA PHE A 75 -2.87 -12.69 -16.96
C PHE A 75 -2.98 -11.78 -18.18
N HIS A 76 -3.35 -12.37 -19.31
CA HIS A 76 -3.68 -11.69 -20.54
C HIS A 76 -5.16 -11.96 -20.90
N ARG A 77 -5.87 -10.93 -21.38
CA ARG A 77 -7.26 -11.06 -21.85
C ARG A 77 -7.32 -11.07 -23.38
N HIS A 78 -7.98 -12.07 -23.97
CA HIS A 78 -8.26 -12.10 -25.41
C HIS A 78 -9.15 -10.92 -25.85
N PRO A 79 -9.00 -10.41 -27.09
CA PRO A 79 -9.75 -9.27 -27.60
C PRO A 79 -11.19 -9.64 -27.99
N VAL A 80 -11.97 -10.11 -27.03
CA VAL A 80 -13.37 -10.52 -27.23
C VAL A 80 -14.28 -9.29 -27.03
N ALA A 81 -15.03 -8.95 -28.08
CA ALA A 81 -15.98 -7.84 -28.07
C ALA A 81 -17.21 -8.18 -27.21
N GLN A 82 -17.82 -7.14 -26.61
CA GLN A 82 -19.03 -7.27 -25.79
C GLN A 82 -18.89 -8.36 -24.70
N SER A 83 -17.73 -8.37 -24.04
CA SER A 83 -17.42 -9.32 -22.97
C SER A 83 -16.76 -8.61 -21.82
N THR A 84 -17.17 -8.96 -20.60
CA THR A 84 -16.49 -8.62 -19.35
C THR A 84 -15.98 -9.90 -18.71
N ASP A 85 -14.70 -9.91 -18.34
CA ASP A 85 -14.00 -11.13 -17.96
C ASP A 85 -13.23 -10.93 -16.65
N CYS A 86 -13.35 -11.89 -15.74
CA CYS A 86 -12.70 -11.89 -14.44
C CYS A 86 -11.77 -13.09 -14.26
N ILE A 87 -10.91 -12.98 -13.27
CA ILE A 87 -10.07 -14.07 -12.75
C ILE A 87 -9.86 -13.85 -11.26
N ARG A 88 -9.89 -14.94 -10.48
CA ARG A 88 -9.60 -14.91 -9.04
C ARG A 88 -8.15 -15.27 -8.73
N GLY A 89 -7.65 -14.78 -7.60
CA GLY A 89 -6.42 -15.28 -7.00
C GLY A 89 -6.60 -16.71 -6.47
N LYS A 90 -5.50 -17.45 -6.30
CA LYS A 90 -5.53 -18.85 -5.82
C LYS A 90 -5.97 -18.97 -4.35
N VAL A 91 -5.60 -18.01 -3.52
CA VAL A 91 -5.84 -18.06 -2.07
C VAL A 91 -7.07 -17.22 -1.72
N GLY A 92 -8.01 -17.87 -1.03
CA GLY A 92 -9.14 -17.19 -0.39
C GLY A 92 -8.84 -16.99 1.09
N TYR A 93 -8.84 -15.73 1.53
CA TYR A 93 -8.51 -15.32 2.88
C TYR A 93 -9.73 -15.34 3.79
N THR A 94 -9.55 -15.78 5.04
CA THR A 94 -10.61 -15.89 6.06
C THR A 94 -10.29 -15.16 7.37
N ARG A 95 -9.02 -14.79 7.57
CA ARG A 95 -8.48 -14.14 8.77
C ARG A 95 -7.21 -13.37 8.41
N GLY A 96 -6.78 -12.45 9.26
CA GLY A 96 -5.55 -11.69 9.06
C GLY A 96 -5.68 -10.49 8.13
N LEU A 97 -4.63 -9.69 8.12
CA LEU A 97 -4.43 -8.57 7.20
C LEU A 97 -3.59 -9.03 6.02
N HIS A 98 -4.03 -8.74 4.80
CA HIS A 98 -3.36 -9.13 3.56
C HIS A 98 -3.23 -7.94 2.61
N VAL A 99 -2.05 -7.80 2.01
CA VAL A 99 -1.79 -6.74 1.03
C VAL A 99 -1.25 -7.33 -0.25
N TRP A 100 -1.79 -6.90 -1.38
CA TRP A 100 -1.25 -7.19 -2.70
C TRP A 100 -1.28 -5.95 -3.57
N GLN A 101 -0.31 -5.84 -4.47
CA GLN A 101 -0.27 -4.84 -5.51
C GLN A 101 -0.99 -5.36 -6.75
N ILE A 102 -1.77 -4.48 -7.38
CA ILE A 102 -2.23 -4.64 -8.76
C ILE A 102 -1.46 -3.66 -9.62
N HIS A 103 -0.82 -4.16 -10.67
CA HIS A 103 -0.29 -3.36 -11.76
C HIS A 103 -1.18 -3.56 -12.98
N TRP A 104 -1.85 -2.50 -13.38
CA TRP A 104 -2.76 -2.46 -14.51
C TRP A 104 -2.52 -1.16 -15.30
N PRO A 105 -1.84 -1.24 -16.45
CA PRO A 105 -1.55 -0.09 -17.29
C PRO A 105 -2.81 0.73 -17.57
N THR A 106 -2.75 2.03 -17.30
CA THR A 106 -3.84 3.00 -17.49
C THR A 106 -4.47 2.92 -18.87
N ARG A 107 -3.64 2.79 -19.92
CA ARG A 107 -4.08 2.67 -21.32
C ARG A 107 -4.78 1.34 -21.65
N GLN A 108 -4.77 0.37 -20.75
CA GLN A 108 -5.36 -0.96 -20.94
C GLN A 108 -6.60 -1.18 -20.05
N ARG A 109 -7.20 -0.12 -19.48
CA ARG A 109 -8.38 -0.23 -18.60
C ARG A 109 -9.71 -0.27 -19.37
N GLY A 110 -9.80 0.48 -20.45
CA GLY A 110 -11.05 0.60 -21.22
C GLY A 110 -12.18 1.26 -20.43
N THR A 111 -13.42 0.86 -20.73
CA THR A 111 -14.62 1.48 -20.15
C THR A 111 -14.96 1.00 -18.75
N HIS A 112 -14.49 -0.19 -18.36
CA HIS A 112 -14.76 -0.79 -17.05
C HIS A 112 -13.52 -1.58 -16.60
N ALA A 113 -12.82 -1.04 -15.60
CA ALA A 113 -11.69 -1.69 -14.96
C ALA A 113 -11.96 -1.70 -13.46
N VAL A 114 -12.26 -2.88 -12.92
CA VAL A 114 -12.68 -3.02 -11.52
C VAL A 114 -11.72 -3.93 -10.78
N VAL A 115 -11.27 -3.49 -9.61
CA VAL A 115 -10.39 -4.25 -8.70
C VAL A 115 -11.09 -4.47 -7.37
N GLY A 116 -10.98 -5.66 -6.79
CA GLY A 116 -11.47 -5.88 -5.44
C GLY A 116 -11.37 -7.33 -4.96
N VAL A 117 -12.42 -7.78 -4.27
CA VAL A 117 -12.49 -9.12 -3.69
C VAL A 117 -13.84 -9.77 -3.96
N SER A 118 -13.87 -11.11 -3.99
CA SER A 118 -15.12 -11.86 -4.13
C SER A 118 -15.13 -13.15 -3.31
N THR A 119 -16.32 -13.71 -3.13
CA THR A 119 -16.49 -15.12 -2.77
C THR A 119 -16.18 -16.01 -3.99
N ALA A 120 -16.19 -17.33 -3.79
CA ALA A 120 -16.06 -18.30 -4.88
C ALA A 120 -17.30 -18.33 -5.80
N GLU A 121 -18.45 -17.86 -5.33
CA GLU A 121 -19.73 -17.88 -6.05
C GLU A 121 -19.90 -16.71 -7.02
N ALA A 122 -19.03 -15.70 -6.94
CA ALA A 122 -19.10 -14.58 -7.87
C ALA A 122 -18.86 -15.04 -9.32
N PRO A 123 -19.69 -14.62 -10.29
CA PRO A 123 -19.53 -14.98 -11.69
C PRO A 123 -18.26 -14.35 -12.25
N LEU A 124 -17.56 -15.08 -13.12
CA LEU A 124 -16.30 -14.62 -13.72
C LEU A 124 -16.44 -14.12 -15.15
N HIS A 125 -17.66 -14.12 -15.70
CA HIS A 125 -17.92 -13.64 -17.06
C HIS A 125 -19.31 -13.00 -17.13
N SER A 126 -19.44 -12.00 -18.00
CA SER A 126 -20.72 -11.40 -18.38
C SER A 126 -20.68 -10.90 -19.82
N VAL A 127 -21.83 -10.99 -20.48
CA VAL A 127 -22.03 -10.40 -21.81
C VAL A 127 -22.19 -8.89 -21.69
N GLY A 128 -21.57 -8.16 -22.60
CA GLY A 128 -21.48 -6.71 -22.62
C GLY A 128 -20.32 -6.16 -21.79
N TYR A 129 -20.15 -4.84 -21.83
CA TYR A 129 -19.14 -4.14 -21.02
C TYR A 129 -19.78 -3.62 -19.73
N THR A 130 -19.39 -4.17 -18.59
CA THR A 130 -20.02 -3.88 -17.29
C THR A 130 -18.98 -3.83 -16.17
N SER A 131 -19.31 -3.17 -15.05
CA SER A 131 -18.58 -3.32 -13.78
C SER A 131 -19.01 -4.63 -13.11
N LEU A 132 -18.48 -5.76 -13.58
CA LEU A 132 -18.94 -7.09 -13.15
C LEU A 132 -18.60 -7.40 -11.68
N VAL A 133 -17.37 -7.09 -11.24
CA VAL A 133 -17.03 -7.14 -9.81
C VAL A 133 -17.81 -6.05 -9.09
N GLY A 134 -18.55 -6.40 -8.04
CA GLY A 134 -19.46 -5.51 -7.32
C GLY A 134 -20.90 -5.51 -7.83
N SER A 135 -21.21 -6.23 -8.91
CA SER A 135 -22.56 -6.24 -9.50
C SER A 135 -23.61 -6.99 -8.66
N ASN A 136 -23.17 -7.87 -7.76
CA ASN A 136 -24.01 -8.72 -6.91
C ASN A 136 -23.48 -8.75 -5.46
N SER A 137 -24.10 -9.58 -4.61
CA SER A 137 -23.71 -9.76 -3.20
C SER A 137 -22.39 -10.50 -2.99
N GLU A 138 -21.87 -11.14 -4.04
CA GLU A 138 -20.73 -12.04 -3.95
C GLU A 138 -19.39 -11.35 -4.19
N SER A 139 -19.40 -10.05 -4.50
CA SER A 139 -18.18 -9.29 -4.81
C SER A 139 -18.26 -7.83 -4.37
N TRP A 140 -17.09 -7.24 -4.14
CA TRP A 140 -16.87 -5.85 -3.74
C TRP A 140 -15.75 -5.29 -4.62
N GLY A 141 -16.03 -4.22 -5.36
CA GLY A 141 -15.10 -3.73 -6.39
C GLY A 141 -15.02 -2.21 -6.46
N TRP A 142 -13.83 -1.71 -6.74
CA TRP A 142 -13.59 -0.31 -7.08
C TRP A 142 -13.37 -0.18 -8.59
N ASP A 143 -14.29 0.52 -9.26
CA ASP A 143 -14.15 0.89 -10.67
C ASP A 143 -13.17 2.08 -10.78
N LEU A 144 -12.00 1.77 -11.33
CA LEU A 144 -10.86 2.69 -11.41
C LEU A 144 -11.09 3.85 -12.37
N GLY A 145 -11.97 3.69 -13.37
CA GLY A 145 -12.27 4.74 -14.34
C GLY A 145 -13.34 5.71 -13.81
N ARG A 146 -14.30 5.19 -13.05
CA ARG A 146 -15.42 5.97 -12.50
C ARG A 146 -15.17 6.51 -11.11
N ASN A 147 -14.13 6.03 -10.42
CA ASN A 147 -13.91 6.31 -9.00
C ASN A 147 -15.14 5.96 -8.15
N LYS A 148 -15.71 4.78 -8.43
CA LYS A 148 -16.95 4.29 -7.80
C LYS A 148 -16.74 2.91 -7.18
N LEU A 149 -17.19 2.76 -5.93
CA LEU A 149 -17.30 1.49 -5.25
C LEU A 149 -18.64 0.85 -5.59
N TYR A 150 -18.59 -0.43 -5.93
CA TYR A 150 -19.74 -1.26 -6.24
C TYR A 150 -19.77 -2.50 -5.35
N HIS A 151 -20.92 -2.73 -4.76
CA HIS A 151 -21.31 -3.97 -4.09
C HIS A 151 -22.82 -4.09 -4.20
N ASN A 152 -23.32 -5.24 -4.66
CA ASN A 152 -24.75 -5.46 -4.90
C ASN A 152 -25.38 -4.34 -5.77
N CYS A 153 -24.66 -3.84 -6.79
CA CYS A 153 -25.04 -2.59 -7.46
C CYS A 153 -26.31 -2.67 -8.32
N LYS A 154 -26.81 -3.88 -8.61
CA LYS A 154 -28.18 -4.03 -9.15
C LYS A 154 -29.25 -3.45 -8.23
N ASN A 155 -28.95 -3.35 -6.93
CA ASN A 155 -29.85 -2.87 -5.89
C ASN A 155 -29.36 -1.58 -5.22
N GLN A 156 -28.11 -1.17 -5.45
CA GLN A 156 -27.49 -0.02 -4.77
C GLN A 156 -26.66 0.84 -5.74
N PRO A 157 -26.78 2.18 -5.70
CA PRO A 157 -25.94 3.04 -6.53
C PRO A 157 -24.46 2.96 -6.08
N GLY A 158 -23.55 3.21 -7.01
CA GLY A 158 -22.12 3.25 -6.71
C GLY A 158 -21.74 4.45 -5.83
N VAL A 159 -20.86 4.22 -4.85
CA VAL A 159 -20.39 5.25 -3.91
C VAL A 159 -19.09 5.86 -4.42
N THR A 160 -18.94 7.19 -4.40
CA THR A 160 -17.68 7.85 -4.81
C THR A 160 -16.54 7.43 -3.89
N TYR A 161 -15.40 7.07 -4.49
CA TYR A 161 -14.18 6.76 -3.76
C TYR A 161 -12.94 7.18 -4.57
N PRO A 162 -11.98 7.89 -3.94
CA PRO A 162 -11.93 8.20 -2.51
C PRO A 162 -12.99 9.19 -2.01
N VAL A 163 -13.34 9.13 -0.73
CA VAL A 163 -14.47 9.89 -0.13
C VAL A 163 -14.24 11.41 -0.16
N PHE A 164 -12.98 11.85 -0.23
CA PHE A 164 -12.62 13.26 -0.29
C PHE A 164 -12.79 13.90 -1.67
N LEU A 165 -13.13 13.11 -2.70
CA LEU A 165 -13.37 13.65 -4.03
C LEU A 165 -14.67 14.46 -4.03
N GLU A 166 -14.58 15.70 -4.49
CA GLU A 166 -15.77 16.49 -4.75
C GLU A 166 -16.57 15.88 -5.93
N PRO A 167 -17.88 16.15 -6.02
CA PRO A 167 -18.65 15.85 -7.22
C PRO A 167 -17.92 16.41 -8.46
N ASP A 168 -17.77 15.59 -9.49
CA ASP A 168 -17.09 15.90 -10.75
C ASP A 168 -15.55 16.06 -10.70
N GLU A 169 -14.91 15.82 -9.54
CA GLU A 169 -13.44 15.77 -9.45
C GLU A 169 -12.89 14.47 -10.08
N SER A 170 -12.02 14.61 -11.08
CA SER A 170 -11.35 13.48 -11.72
C SER A 170 -10.15 13.01 -10.90
N PHE A 171 -10.22 11.81 -10.33
CA PHE A 171 -9.07 11.14 -9.73
C PHE A 171 -8.46 10.18 -10.74
N VAL A 172 -7.26 10.51 -11.24
CA VAL A 172 -6.55 9.69 -12.23
C VAL A 172 -5.60 8.76 -11.49
N LEU A 173 -5.95 7.47 -11.51
CA LEU A 173 -5.16 6.42 -10.89
C LEU A 173 -3.90 6.08 -11.70
N PRO A 174 -2.70 6.00 -11.09
CA PRO A 174 -1.50 5.48 -11.73
C PRO A 174 -1.64 4.00 -12.07
N ASP A 175 -0.68 3.44 -12.79
CA ASP A 175 -0.72 2.04 -13.23
C ASP A 175 -0.77 1.04 -12.07
N SER A 176 -0.17 1.39 -10.92
CA SER A 176 -0.10 0.50 -9.75
C SER A 176 -0.90 1.03 -8.56
N LEU A 177 -1.59 0.13 -7.87
CA LEU A 177 -2.24 0.39 -6.58
C LEU A 177 -2.04 -0.78 -5.62
N LEU A 178 -2.14 -0.53 -4.33
CA LEU A 178 -2.22 -1.58 -3.31
C LEU A 178 -3.66 -1.81 -2.91
N VAL A 179 -4.01 -3.09 -2.76
CA VAL A 179 -5.27 -3.55 -2.19
C VAL A 179 -4.98 -4.09 -0.80
N VAL A 180 -5.76 -3.65 0.18
CA VAL A 180 -5.59 -3.98 1.59
C VAL A 180 -6.86 -4.63 2.10
N LEU A 181 -6.78 -5.92 2.42
CA LEU A 181 -7.89 -6.70 2.97
C LEU A 181 -7.58 -7.06 4.42
N ASP A 182 -8.35 -6.51 5.35
CA ASP A 182 -8.31 -6.93 6.76
C ASP A 182 -9.51 -7.83 7.04
N MET A 183 -9.29 -9.13 7.16
CA MET A 183 -10.34 -10.11 7.46
C MET A 183 -10.69 -10.16 8.95
N ASP A 184 -9.84 -9.63 9.84
CA ASP A 184 -10.11 -9.59 11.28
C ASP A 184 -11.11 -8.46 11.61
N GLU A 185 -10.89 -7.29 10.99
CA GLU A 185 -11.79 -6.13 11.02
C GLU A 185 -12.93 -6.23 10.00
N GLY A 186 -12.76 -7.08 8.97
CA GLY A 186 -13.73 -7.25 7.90
C GLY A 186 -13.84 -6.03 6.99
N THR A 187 -12.69 -5.47 6.57
CA THR A 187 -12.62 -4.27 5.72
C THR A 187 -11.78 -4.47 4.46
N LEU A 188 -12.14 -3.74 3.40
CA LEU A 188 -11.33 -3.60 2.18
C LEU A 188 -10.98 -2.12 2.01
N SER A 189 -9.71 -1.82 1.74
CA SER A 189 -9.18 -0.48 1.53
C SER A 189 -8.17 -0.48 0.38
N PHE A 190 -7.79 0.71 -0.08
CA PHE A 190 -6.80 0.86 -1.14
C PHE A 190 -5.73 1.89 -0.79
N MET A 191 -4.52 1.70 -1.32
CA MET A 191 -3.47 2.72 -1.31
C MET A 191 -2.96 3.02 -2.71
N VAL A 192 -2.66 4.28 -2.98
CA VAL A 192 -2.18 4.79 -4.26
C VAL A 192 -1.06 5.78 -3.99
N ASP A 193 0.07 5.67 -4.68
CA ASP A 193 1.26 6.53 -4.48
C ASP A 193 1.69 6.65 -3.00
N GLY A 194 1.57 5.56 -2.24
CA GLY A 194 1.91 5.52 -0.80
C GLY A 194 0.84 6.13 0.12
N GLN A 195 -0.24 6.67 -0.43
CA GLN A 195 -1.33 7.28 0.33
C GLN A 195 -2.45 6.28 0.61
N TYR A 196 -2.85 6.18 1.88
CA TYR A 196 -4.04 5.42 2.30
C TYR A 196 -5.31 6.23 2.00
N LEU A 197 -6.25 5.61 1.28
CA LEU A 197 -7.44 6.28 0.76
C LEU A 197 -8.69 6.08 1.63
N GLY A 198 -8.53 5.41 2.78
CA GLY A 198 -9.61 5.07 3.70
C GLY A 198 -10.27 3.73 3.41
N VAL A 199 -11.24 3.37 4.25
CA VAL A 199 -11.99 2.12 4.11
C VAL A 199 -13.01 2.24 2.97
N ALA A 200 -12.90 1.35 1.98
CA ALA A 200 -13.83 1.26 0.87
C ALA A 200 -15.07 0.40 1.23
N PHE A 201 -14.87 -0.75 1.86
CA PHE A 201 -15.96 -1.65 2.24
C PHE A 201 -15.78 -2.17 3.67
N ARG A 202 -16.90 -2.46 4.34
CA ARG A 202 -16.99 -3.08 5.67
C ARG A 202 -17.91 -4.31 5.61
N GLY A 203 -17.95 -5.10 6.68
CA GLY A 203 -18.84 -6.26 6.80
C GLY A 203 -18.32 -7.52 6.09
N LEU A 204 -17.00 -7.62 5.91
CA LEU A 204 -16.37 -8.75 5.21
C LEU A 204 -15.99 -9.91 6.14
N LYS A 205 -16.13 -9.73 7.46
CA LYS A 205 -15.77 -10.73 8.47
C LYS A 205 -16.59 -12.01 8.33
N GLY A 206 -15.96 -13.16 8.58
CA GLY A 206 -16.60 -14.48 8.50
C GLY A 206 -16.79 -15.01 7.07
N LYS A 207 -16.30 -14.29 6.05
CA LYS A 207 -16.29 -14.73 4.66
C LYS A 207 -14.95 -15.37 4.29
N LYS A 208 -14.93 -16.07 3.15
CA LYS A 208 -13.69 -16.45 2.45
C LYS A 208 -13.60 -15.63 1.18
N LEU A 209 -12.61 -14.73 1.11
CA LEU A 209 -12.53 -13.73 0.03
C LEU A 209 -11.24 -13.88 -0.78
N TYR A 210 -11.40 -13.84 -2.09
CA TYR A 210 -10.36 -14.00 -3.09
C TYR A 210 -10.09 -12.65 -3.76
N PRO A 211 -8.83 -12.30 -4.06
CA PRO A 211 -8.53 -11.20 -4.97
C PRO A 211 -9.22 -11.43 -6.32
N ILE A 212 -9.81 -10.39 -6.90
CA ILE A 212 -10.48 -10.47 -8.20
C ILE A 212 -10.37 -9.15 -8.95
N VAL A 213 -10.36 -9.22 -10.28
CA VAL A 213 -10.58 -8.07 -11.16
C VAL A 213 -11.62 -8.41 -12.22
N SER A 214 -12.31 -7.41 -12.77
CA SER A 214 -13.06 -7.55 -14.04
C SER A 214 -12.53 -6.56 -15.08
N ALA A 215 -12.21 -7.07 -16.27
CA ALA A 215 -11.64 -6.32 -17.37
C ALA A 215 -12.46 -6.46 -18.66
N VAL A 216 -12.44 -5.40 -19.48
CA VAL A 216 -13.13 -5.34 -20.79
C VAL A 216 -12.19 -5.04 -21.96
N TRP A 217 -10.95 -4.63 -21.67
CA TRP A 217 -10.01 -4.20 -22.71
C TRP A 217 -9.36 -5.41 -23.39
N GLY A 218 -9.30 -5.39 -24.72
CA GLY A 218 -8.63 -6.44 -25.49
C GLY A 218 -7.11 -6.34 -25.29
N HIS A 219 -6.45 -7.46 -25.08
CA HIS A 219 -5.01 -7.55 -24.83
C HIS A 219 -4.52 -6.84 -23.56
N CYS A 220 -5.41 -6.58 -22.59
CA CYS A 220 -4.92 -6.08 -21.31
C CYS A 220 -4.11 -7.16 -20.58
N GLU A 221 -3.02 -6.73 -19.96
CA GLU A 221 -2.20 -7.54 -19.08
C GLU A 221 -2.21 -6.95 -17.67
N ILE A 222 -2.55 -7.77 -16.69
CA ILE A 222 -2.76 -7.32 -15.31
C ILE A 222 -1.98 -8.21 -14.37
N THR A 223 -1.01 -7.62 -13.69
CA THR A 223 -0.14 -8.30 -12.73
C THR A 223 -0.68 -8.16 -11.31
N MET A 224 -0.67 -9.25 -10.55
CA MET A 224 -0.89 -9.22 -9.11
C MET A 224 0.34 -9.72 -8.36
N ARG A 225 0.87 -8.89 -7.45
CA ARG A 225 2.02 -9.23 -6.60
C ARG A 225 1.59 -9.20 -5.14
N TYR A 226 1.57 -10.35 -4.49
CA TYR A 226 1.32 -10.42 -3.06
C TYR A 226 2.47 -9.74 -2.30
N ILE A 227 2.15 -8.80 -1.42
CA ILE A 227 3.16 -8.04 -0.67
C ILE A 227 3.49 -8.77 0.61
N ASN A 228 2.50 -8.95 1.49
CA ASN A 228 2.66 -9.66 2.76
C ASN A 228 1.30 -9.91 3.42
N GLY A 229 1.31 -10.68 4.51
CA GLY A 229 0.18 -10.82 5.41
C GLY A 229 0.61 -10.82 6.87
N LEU A 230 -0.30 -10.40 7.75
CA LEU A 230 -0.17 -10.47 9.20
C LEU A 230 -1.37 -11.21 9.78
N ASP A 231 -1.13 -12.31 10.48
CA ASP A 231 -2.13 -12.90 11.37
C ASP A 231 -2.11 -12.20 12.75
N GLN A 232 -3.16 -12.39 13.54
CA GLN A 232 -3.23 -11.82 14.91
C GLN A 232 -2.05 -12.27 15.79
N SER A 233 -1.56 -13.50 15.60
CA SER A 233 -0.40 -14.06 16.30
C SER A 233 0.91 -13.37 15.90
N GLY A 234 1.15 -13.17 14.60
CA GLY A 234 2.33 -12.49 14.09
C GLY A 234 2.35 -11.01 14.43
N PHE A 235 1.19 -10.36 14.59
CA PHE A 235 1.12 -8.98 15.10
C PHE A 235 1.66 -8.87 16.52
N GLN A 236 1.29 -9.79 17.40
CA GLN A 236 1.77 -9.79 18.79
C GLN A 236 3.28 -10.06 18.86
N GLN A 237 3.78 -11.03 18.11
CA GLN A 237 5.21 -11.36 18.06
C GLN A 237 6.07 -10.22 17.49
N SER A 238 5.62 -9.60 16.39
CA SER A 238 6.34 -8.47 15.79
C SER A 238 6.32 -7.21 16.67
N LEU A 239 5.24 -6.97 17.43
CA LEU A 239 5.24 -5.92 18.45
C LEU A 239 6.24 -6.20 19.57
N GLU A 240 6.34 -7.45 20.03
CA GLU A 240 7.31 -7.86 21.05
C GLU A 240 8.75 -7.74 20.52
N GLU A 241 9.00 -8.11 19.25
CA GLU A 241 10.30 -7.92 18.58
C GLU A 241 10.64 -6.44 18.43
N LEU A 242 9.69 -5.59 18.01
CA LEU A 242 9.88 -4.14 17.92
C LEU A 242 10.13 -3.50 19.30
N GLN A 243 9.44 -3.96 20.33
CA GLN A 243 9.68 -3.54 21.71
C GLN A 243 11.07 -3.98 22.18
N LYS A 244 11.47 -5.22 21.86
CA LYS A 244 12.79 -5.75 22.19
C LYS A 244 13.91 -4.99 21.47
N CYS A 245 13.77 -4.72 20.17
CA CYS A 245 14.74 -3.91 19.43
C CYS A 245 14.83 -2.48 19.96
N LYS A 246 13.72 -1.88 20.40
CA LYS A 246 13.75 -0.57 21.09
C LYS A 246 14.53 -0.63 22.39
N LEU A 247 14.28 -1.65 23.22
CA LEU A 247 15.00 -1.85 24.48
C LEU A 247 16.50 -2.14 24.26
N GLU A 248 16.86 -2.95 23.25
CA GLU A 248 18.25 -3.23 22.88
C GLU A 248 18.95 -1.98 22.31
N MET A 249 18.25 -1.15 21.53
CA MET A 249 18.77 0.15 21.07
C MET A 249 18.97 1.14 22.22
N ASP A 250 18.05 1.15 23.19
CA ASP A 250 18.17 1.97 24.39
C ASP A 250 19.33 1.48 25.26
N GLU A 251 19.51 0.17 25.47
CA GLU A 251 20.68 -0.39 26.17
C GLU A 251 21.99 -0.14 25.43
N HIS A 252 21.99 -0.20 24.10
CA HIS A 252 23.18 0.10 23.30
C HIS A 252 23.52 1.59 23.35
N CYS A 253 22.52 2.47 23.30
CA CYS A 253 22.72 3.91 23.55
C CYS A 253 23.21 4.19 24.96
N ILE A 254 22.61 3.57 25.98
CA ILE A 254 22.99 3.73 27.38
C ILE A 254 24.41 3.20 27.60
N SER A 255 24.77 2.04 27.06
CA SER A 255 26.13 1.49 27.20
C SER A 255 27.17 2.34 26.47
N HIS A 256 26.87 2.87 25.28
CA HIS A 256 27.78 3.78 24.56
C HIS A 256 27.91 5.14 25.28
N ILE A 257 26.85 5.65 25.91
CA ILE A 257 26.89 6.83 26.79
C ILE A 257 27.73 6.53 28.03
N LEU A 258 27.52 5.39 28.70
CA LEU A 258 28.26 4.98 29.89
C LEU A 258 29.74 4.75 29.58
N GLN A 259 30.06 4.15 28.44
CA GLN A 259 31.43 3.92 28.00
C GLN A 259 32.12 5.23 27.59
N SER A 260 31.42 6.13 26.90
CA SER A 260 31.93 7.50 26.65
C SER A 260 32.11 8.28 27.96
N CYS A 261 31.26 8.08 28.96
CA CYS A 261 31.40 8.65 30.30
C CYS A 261 32.58 8.03 31.08
N HIS A 262 32.85 6.73 30.90
CA HIS A 262 33.95 6.02 31.54
C HIS A 262 35.31 6.37 30.93
N GLU A 263 35.36 6.51 29.60
CA GLU A 263 36.54 6.99 28.87
C GLU A 263 36.80 8.47 29.18
N ARG A 264 35.76 9.31 29.30
CA ARG A 264 35.93 10.70 29.75
C ARG A 264 36.38 10.81 31.19
N LYS A 265 35.92 9.94 32.11
CA LYS A 265 36.46 9.85 33.49
C LYS A 265 37.94 9.47 33.50
N ALA A 266 38.37 8.53 32.64
CA ALA A 266 39.78 8.15 32.51
C ALA A 266 40.66 9.30 31.98
N VAL A 267 40.10 10.24 31.22
CA VAL A 267 40.80 11.46 30.78
C VAL A 267 40.92 12.51 31.91
N VAL A 268 40.01 12.52 32.90
CA VAL A 268 40.11 13.45 34.05
C VAL A 268 41.12 12.96 35.09
N ASP A 269 41.38 11.65 35.18
CA ASP A 269 42.36 11.06 36.11
C ASP A 269 43.82 11.12 35.60
N TRP A 270 44.07 11.72 34.42
CA TRP A 270 45.42 12.05 33.94
C TRP A 270 45.54 13.52 33.55
N ALA A 271 45.77 14.39 34.54
CA ALA A 271 46.50 15.64 34.37
C ALA A 271 46.96 16.20 35.73
N PRO A 272 48.24 16.07 36.12
CA PRO A 272 48.79 16.91 37.18
C PRO A 272 49.04 18.31 36.60
N GLY A 273 48.17 19.25 36.97
CA GLY A 273 48.41 20.69 36.85
C GLY A 273 47.88 21.34 35.57
N SER A 274 46.64 21.83 35.62
CA SER A 274 46.32 23.13 35.00
C SER A 274 45.06 23.73 35.63
N SER A 275 45.15 25.00 35.97
CA SER A 275 44.08 25.85 36.45
C SER A 275 43.35 26.49 35.27
N ALA A 276 42.09 26.14 35.05
CA ALA A 276 41.17 26.96 34.25
C ALA A 276 39.72 26.70 34.68
N VAL A 277 39.07 27.77 35.11
CA VAL A 277 37.67 27.83 35.53
C VAL A 277 36.78 28.03 34.30
N GLY A 278 35.82 27.14 34.11
CA GLY A 278 34.66 27.26 33.22
C GLY A 278 33.57 26.30 33.70
N PRO A 279 32.27 26.52 33.39
CA PRO A 279 31.22 25.62 33.84
C PRO A 279 31.49 24.25 33.23
N GLY A 280 31.77 23.26 34.09
CA GLY A 280 32.31 21.98 33.66
C GLY A 280 31.31 21.14 32.86
N PRO A 281 31.80 20.19 32.04
CA PRO A 281 31.00 19.29 31.19
C PRO A 281 30.01 18.39 31.96
N ALA A 282 30.11 18.33 33.29
CA ALA A 282 29.13 17.68 34.16
C ALA A 282 27.74 18.35 34.12
N LEU A 283 27.66 19.67 33.89
CA LEU A 283 26.38 20.39 33.77
C LEU A 283 25.68 20.10 32.43
N GLU A 284 26.44 19.88 31.34
CA GLU A 284 25.88 19.54 30.03
C GLU A 284 25.34 18.11 29.96
N CYS A 285 26.03 17.15 30.60
CA CYS A 285 25.51 15.78 30.73
C CYS A 285 24.22 15.71 31.56
N ALA A 286 24.13 16.48 32.65
CA ALA A 286 22.93 16.53 33.49
C ALA A 286 21.73 17.16 32.77
N ASN A 287 21.97 18.16 31.90
CA ASN A 287 20.93 18.76 31.07
C ASN A 287 20.43 17.80 29.97
N TRP A 288 21.28 16.90 29.47
CA TRP A 288 20.90 15.87 28.49
C TRP A 288 20.02 14.77 29.11
N THR A 289 20.40 14.25 30.28
CA THR A 289 19.61 13.24 31.01
C THR A 289 18.27 13.79 31.49
N ALA A 290 18.23 15.03 31.99
CA ALA A 290 16.98 15.70 32.36
C ALA A 290 16.08 15.94 31.13
N SER A 291 16.65 16.33 29.99
CA SER A 291 15.88 16.54 28.75
C SER A 291 15.31 15.23 28.18
N SER A 292 16.03 14.12 28.30
CA SER A 292 15.56 12.80 27.87
C SER A 292 14.47 12.23 28.79
N GLU A 293 14.58 12.40 30.11
CA GLU A 293 13.53 11.99 31.06
C GLU A 293 12.25 12.83 30.91
N THR A 294 12.38 14.13 30.63
CA THR A 294 11.22 15.01 30.39
C THR A 294 10.54 14.75 29.04
N ALA A 295 11.30 14.31 28.02
CA ALA A 295 10.77 13.92 26.71
C ALA A 295 10.00 12.58 26.76
N LEU A 296 10.45 11.64 27.59
CA LEU A 296 9.76 10.37 27.87
C LEU A 296 8.41 10.57 28.58
N GLN A 297 8.28 11.58 29.43
CA GLN A 297 7.03 11.86 30.18
C GLN A 297 5.97 12.64 29.40
N THR A 298 6.34 13.35 28.31
CA THR A 298 5.41 14.28 27.64
C THR A 298 4.90 13.82 26.27
N GLY A 299 5.34 12.67 25.76
CA GLY A 299 4.73 11.99 24.60
C GLY A 299 4.65 12.85 23.33
N ARG A 300 5.54 13.82 23.12
CA ARG A 300 5.54 14.69 21.93
C ARG A 300 6.48 14.17 20.84
N SER A 301 5.99 14.30 19.60
CA SER A 301 6.47 13.70 18.35
C SER A 301 7.83 14.19 17.83
N ALA A 302 8.87 14.27 18.65
CA ALA A 302 10.23 14.60 18.21
C ALA A 302 11.02 13.38 17.67
N HIS A 303 10.45 12.17 17.75
CA HIS A 303 11.14 10.92 17.38
C HIS A 303 11.38 10.72 15.88
N SER A 304 10.69 11.44 15.00
CA SER A 304 10.80 11.21 13.54
C SER A 304 12.06 11.84 12.93
N THR A 305 12.43 13.05 13.36
CA THR A 305 13.56 13.78 12.78
C THR A 305 14.91 13.27 13.31
N ALA A 306 14.96 12.85 14.58
CA ALA A 306 16.18 12.32 15.19
C ALA A 306 16.56 10.92 14.67
N LEU A 307 15.58 10.02 14.45
CA LEU A 307 15.84 8.69 13.88
C LEU A 307 16.34 8.78 12.42
N SER A 308 15.80 9.71 11.63
CA SER A 308 16.22 9.89 10.23
C SER A 308 17.65 10.41 10.13
N LEU A 309 18.06 11.33 11.03
CA LEU A 309 19.43 11.83 11.13
C LEU A 309 20.43 10.78 11.65
N ALA A 310 20.00 9.86 12.52
CA ALA A 310 20.85 8.76 13.02
C ALA A 310 21.10 7.69 11.95
N LEU A 311 20.08 7.34 11.15
CA LEU A 311 20.23 6.39 10.04
C LEU A 311 21.11 6.92 8.91
N GLN A 312 21.07 8.23 8.61
CA GLN A 312 21.94 8.84 7.60
C GLN A 312 23.42 8.92 8.01
N LYS A 313 23.72 9.08 9.30
CA LYS A 313 25.10 9.17 9.78
C LYS A 313 25.82 7.82 9.85
N ASN A 314 25.11 6.73 10.14
CA ASN A 314 25.71 5.40 10.27
C ASN A 314 25.99 4.70 8.93
N CYS A 315 25.32 5.07 7.83
CA CYS A 315 25.70 4.56 6.50
C CYS A 315 26.98 5.19 5.92
N ALA A 316 27.47 6.30 6.49
CA ALA A 316 28.67 6.99 6.00
C ALA A 316 29.99 6.44 6.60
N HIS A 317 29.92 5.61 7.65
CA HIS A 317 31.11 5.09 8.35
C HIS A 317 31.42 3.61 8.05
N SER A 318 30.75 3.00 7.07
CA SER A 318 30.96 1.59 6.68
C SER A 318 31.39 1.41 5.22
N ARG A 319 32.26 2.29 4.69
CA ARG A 319 33.06 2.03 3.50
C ARG A 319 34.53 2.21 3.80
#